data_AF-A0A969QSX9-F1
#
_entry.id   AF-A0A969QSX9-F1
#
_cell.length_a   1.000
_cell.length_b   1.000
_cell.length_c   1.000
_cell.angle_alpha   90.00
_cell.angle_beta   90.00
_cell.angle_gamma   90.00
#
_symmetry.space_group_name_H-M   'P 1'
#
loop_
_entity.id
_entity.type
_entity.pdbx_description
1 polymer ?
#
loop_
_entity_poly.entity_id
_entity_poly.type
_entity_poly.pdbx_seq_one_letter_code
_entity_poly.pdbx_strand_id
1 'polypeptide(L)'
;MKSLEPNVTPHSPNPPIAPQPAAKFNVRSLMQGDLGFIPVILTLALITIYFQITTSGVFLEARNVSNLTQQIVTIAILSVAAVLVLLLGEIDLSLAAVAYACSAIMATVSVYQNWNAGWAILAAIGAGAVIGLINGFFVAVLRVPSFIVTLAGSIGYAGLLLVVQLIVADLTAIRKRHKAGYPIPADSSQFLFRAARAHAHQLQEISTIELGHGLPDPNNGR
;
A
#
# COMPACT_ATOMS: atom_id res chain seq x y z
N MET A 1 28.94 -66.38 -54.49
CA MET A 1 28.47 -65.06 -54.04
C MET A 1 29.67 -64.15 -53.91
N LYS A 2 29.68 -63.06 -54.68
CA LYS A 2 30.82 -62.16 -54.91
C LYS A 2 31.01 -61.27 -53.68
N SER A 3 32.19 -61.29 -53.08
CA SER A 3 32.60 -60.45 -51.96
C SER A 3 32.48 -58.97 -52.32
N LEU A 4 31.66 -58.24 -51.57
CA LEU A 4 31.52 -56.78 -51.68
C LEU A 4 32.59 -56.15 -50.78
N GLU A 5 33.75 -55.80 -51.35
CA GLU A 5 34.66 -54.89 -50.67
C GLU A 5 34.08 -53.47 -50.73
N PRO A 6 34.04 -52.72 -49.61
CA PRO A 6 33.54 -51.37 -49.60
C PRO A 6 34.51 -50.43 -50.34
N ASN A 7 33.98 -49.73 -51.33
CA ASN A 7 34.69 -48.70 -52.09
C ASN A 7 34.98 -47.48 -51.19
N VAL A 8 36.20 -47.40 -50.63
CA VAL A 8 36.67 -46.23 -49.88
C VAL A 8 37.25 -45.24 -50.90
N THR A 9 36.47 -44.22 -51.27
CA THR A 9 37.01 -43.10 -52.05
C THR A 9 37.94 -42.26 -51.17
N PRO A 10 39.08 -41.77 -51.69
CA PRO A 10 39.97 -40.92 -50.92
C PRO A 10 39.23 -39.63 -50.52
N HIS A 11 39.11 -39.39 -49.21
CA HIS A 11 38.48 -38.19 -48.67
C HIS A 11 39.32 -36.98 -49.09
N SER A 12 38.76 -36.10 -49.92
CA SER A 12 39.40 -34.84 -50.27
C SER A 12 39.62 -34.01 -48.99
N PRO A 13 40.74 -33.29 -48.84
CA PRO A 13 40.96 -32.41 -47.69
C PRO A 13 39.80 -31.41 -47.58
N ASN A 14 39.21 -31.27 -46.39
CA ASN A 14 38.19 -30.26 -46.17
C ASN A 14 38.75 -28.87 -46.53
N PRO A 15 37.97 -28.02 -47.21
CA PRO A 15 38.40 -26.68 -47.54
C PRO A 15 38.70 -25.88 -46.25
N PRO A 16 39.63 -24.90 -46.31
CA PRO A 16 39.93 -24.05 -45.17
C PRO A 16 38.66 -23.40 -44.64
N ILE A 17 38.41 -23.51 -43.33
CA ILE A 17 37.29 -22.85 -42.67
C ILE A 17 37.50 -21.34 -42.83
N ALA A 18 36.66 -20.71 -43.65
CA ALA A 18 36.67 -19.26 -43.79
C ALA A 18 36.44 -18.62 -42.40
N PRO A 19 37.11 -17.50 -42.07
CA PRO A 19 36.87 -16.81 -40.82
C PRO A 19 35.38 -16.43 -40.74
N GLN A 20 34.66 -17.03 -39.80
CA GLN A 20 33.26 -16.67 -39.59
C GLN A 20 33.20 -15.21 -39.14
N PRO A 21 32.33 -14.38 -39.74
CA PRO A 21 32.27 -12.97 -39.41
C PRO A 21 31.90 -12.80 -37.93
N ALA A 22 32.64 -11.93 -37.23
CA ALA A 22 32.41 -11.62 -35.81
C ALA A 22 30.93 -11.25 -35.57
N ALA A 23 30.33 -11.85 -34.53
CA ALA A 23 28.93 -11.68 -34.20
C ALA A 23 28.57 -10.19 -34.06
N LYS A 24 27.69 -9.70 -34.94
CA LYS A 24 27.19 -8.32 -34.89
C LYS A 24 26.27 -8.20 -33.66
N PHE A 25 26.62 -7.30 -32.74
CA PHE A 25 25.84 -7.05 -31.52
C PHE A 25 24.48 -6.49 -31.89
N ASN A 26 23.43 -7.31 -31.81
CA ASN A 26 22.08 -6.93 -32.21
C ASN A 26 21.27 -6.56 -30.98
N VAL A 27 20.87 -5.29 -30.87
CA VAL A 27 20.05 -4.79 -29.75
C VAL A 27 18.71 -5.54 -29.61
N ARG A 28 18.17 -6.10 -30.70
CA ARG A 28 16.97 -6.95 -30.64
C ARG A 28 17.20 -8.30 -29.96
N SER A 29 18.40 -8.88 -30.04
CA SER A 29 18.70 -10.16 -29.37
C SER A 29 18.92 -10.02 -27.87
N LEU A 30 19.25 -8.82 -27.37
CA LEU A 30 19.24 -8.50 -25.93
C LEU A 30 17.82 -8.48 -25.35
N MET A 31 16.81 -8.20 -26.17
CA MET A 31 15.42 -8.10 -25.75
C MET A 31 14.63 -9.41 -25.90
N GLN A 32 15.12 -10.40 -26.67
CA GLN A 32 14.34 -11.58 -27.09
C GLN A 32 14.92 -12.93 -26.67
N GLY A 33 15.85 -13.00 -25.70
CA GLY A 33 16.43 -14.26 -25.20
C GLY A 33 16.73 -14.27 -23.69
N ASP A 34 17.47 -15.28 -23.22
CA ASP A 34 17.89 -15.49 -21.81
C ASP A 34 18.61 -14.27 -21.17
N LEU A 35 19.00 -13.28 -21.96
CA LEU A 35 19.57 -11.99 -21.54
C LEU A 35 18.51 -10.90 -21.29
N GLY A 36 17.21 -11.24 -21.27
CA GLY A 36 16.10 -10.29 -21.10
C GLY A 36 16.10 -9.47 -19.79
N PHE A 37 16.94 -9.83 -18.82
CA PHE A 37 17.16 -9.06 -17.60
C PHE A 37 18.23 -7.96 -17.75
N ILE A 38 19.06 -7.99 -18.80
CA ILE A 38 20.12 -6.98 -19.02
C ILE A 38 19.54 -5.57 -19.12
N PRO A 39 18.47 -5.31 -19.89
CA PRO A 39 17.83 -4.00 -19.91
C PRO A 39 17.39 -3.56 -18.51
N VAL A 40 16.86 -4.47 -17.69
CA VAL A 40 16.40 -4.17 -16.33
C VAL A 40 17.56 -3.76 -15.42
N ILE A 41 18.66 -4.52 -15.43
CA ILE A 41 19.87 -4.17 -14.65
C ILE A 41 20.47 -2.85 -15.13
N LEU A 42 20.55 -2.65 -16.45
CA LEU A 42 21.08 -1.42 -17.03
C LEU A 42 20.23 -0.22 -16.62
N THR A 43 18.91 -0.33 -16.72
CA THR A 43 17.97 0.71 -16.26
C THR A 43 18.10 0.97 -14.76
N LEU A 44 18.21 -0.08 -13.94
CA LEU A 44 18.38 0.06 -12.49
C LEU A 44 19.69 0.79 -12.15
N ALA A 45 20.78 0.45 -12.83
CA ALA A 45 22.07 1.11 -12.65
C ALA A 45 22.00 2.59 -13.07
N LEU A 46 21.40 2.89 -14.22
CA LEU A 46 21.23 4.27 -14.70
C LEU A 46 20.40 5.13 -13.74
N ILE A 47 19.25 4.61 -13.27
CA ILE A 47 18.39 5.32 -12.31
C ILE A 47 19.12 5.51 -10.98
N THR A 48 19.86 4.50 -10.51
CA THR A 48 20.67 4.59 -9.28
C THR A 48 21.72 5.69 -9.38
N ILE A 49 22.48 5.74 -10.48
CA ILE A 49 23.50 6.77 -10.72
C ILE A 49 22.85 8.15 -10.79
N TYR A 50 21.74 8.27 -11.52
CA TYR A 50 21.00 9.53 -11.64
C TYR A 50 20.56 10.09 -10.28
N PHE A 51 19.95 9.27 -9.42
CA PHE A 51 19.54 9.71 -8.09
C PHE A 51 20.72 9.92 -7.14
N GLN A 52 21.79 9.15 -7.26
CA GLN A 52 22.99 9.34 -6.45
C GLN A 52 23.65 10.69 -6.72
N ILE A 53 23.73 11.11 -8.00
CA ILE A 53 24.27 12.41 -8.38
C ILE A 53 23.31 13.54 -7.98
N THR A 54 22.03 13.43 -8.35
CA THR A 54 21.04 14.48 -8.13
C THR A 54 20.76 14.74 -6.65
N THR A 55 20.89 13.71 -5.80
CA THR A 55 20.68 13.83 -4.34
C THR A 55 21.99 14.06 -3.58
N SER A 56 23.08 14.42 -4.27
CA SER A 56 24.39 14.67 -3.65
C SER A 56 24.89 13.53 -2.73
N GLY A 57 24.62 12.28 -3.11
CA GLY A 57 25.09 11.10 -2.40
C GLY A 57 24.11 10.45 -1.41
N VAL A 58 22.97 11.08 -1.12
CA VAL A 58 22.00 10.62 -0.10
C VAL A 58 21.24 9.34 -0.54
N PHE A 59 21.15 9.08 -1.85
CA PHE A 59 20.37 7.93 -2.36
C PHE A 59 20.93 6.57 -1.90
N LEU A 60 22.25 6.39 -1.94
CA LEU A 60 22.92 5.16 -1.48
C LEU A 60 23.33 5.20 -0.01
N GLU A 61 22.88 6.19 0.75
CA GLU A 61 23.14 6.25 2.19
C GLU A 61 22.48 5.06 2.92
N ALA A 62 23.14 4.52 3.94
CA ALA A 62 22.67 3.33 4.67
C ALA A 62 21.23 3.48 5.19
N ARG A 63 20.82 4.69 5.58
CA ARG A 63 19.46 4.99 6.02
C ARG A 63 18.44 4.83 4.88
N ASN A 64 18.74 5.37 3.71
CA ASN A 64 17.84 5.27 2.56
C ASN A 64 17.77 3.84 2.04
N VAL A 65 18.92 3.16 1.93
CA VAL A 65 18.96 1.73 1.54
C VAL A 65 18.17 0.88 2.54
N SER A 66 18.32 1.10 3.85
CA SER A 66 17.53 0.39 4.87
C SER A 66 16.02 0.63 4.71
N ASN A 67 15.61 1.88 4.46
CA ASN A 67 14.21 2.22 4.24
C ASN A 67 13.66 1.57 2.96
N LEU A 68 14.43 1.58 1.87
CA LEU A 68 14.08 0.93 0.61
C LEU A 68 13.94 -0.58 0.80
N THR A 69 14.89 -1.23 1.48
CA THR A 69 14.81 -2.66 1.78
C THR A 69 13.56 -3.00 2.58
N GLN A 70 13.22 -2.21 3.61
CA GLN A 70 11.98 -2.44 4.38
C GLN A 70 10.72 -2.30 3.52
N GLN A 71 10.66 -1.33 2.60
CA GLN A 71 9.55 -1.17 1.67
C GLN A 71 9.45 -2.35 0.69
N ILE A 72 10.59 -2.79 0.12
CA ILE A 72 10.65 -3.92 -0.81
C ILE A 72 10.21 -5.22 -0.12
N VAL A 73 10.71 -5.49 1.10
CA VAL A 73 10.31 -6.68 1.87
C VAL A 73 8.81 -6.69 2.14
N THR A 74 8.24 -5.54 2.51
CA THR A 74 6.79 -5.42 2.75
C THR A 74 5.99 -5.75 1.50
N ILE A 75 6.36 -5.18 0.35
CA ILE A 75 5.69 -5.45 -0.94
C ILE A 75 5.88 -6.91 -1.35
N ALA A 76 7.07 -7.48 -1.18
CA ALA A 76 7.37 -8.87 -1.55
C ALA A 76 6.50 -9.87 -0.76
N ILE A 77 6.34 -9.66 0.55
CA ILE A 77 5.45 -10.49 1.39
C ILE A 77 4.00 -10.38 0.90
N LEU A 78 3.52 -9.16 0.59
CA LEU A 78 2.18 -8.97 0.03
C LEU A 78 2.03 -9.62 -1.34
N SER A 79 3.05 -9.58 -2.19
CA SER A 79 3.02 -10.26 -3.50
C SER A 79 2.89 -11.77 -3.34
N VAL A 80 3.60 -12.39 -2.39
CA VAL A 80 3.44 -13.83 -2.09
C VAL A 80 2.02 -14.14 -1.63
N ALA A 81 1.46 -13.31 -0.74
CA ALA A 81 0.07 -13.47 -0.30
C ALA A 81 -0.93 -13.31 -1.45
N ALA A 82 -0.71 -12.35 -2.37
CA ALA A 82 -1.54 -12.16 -3.56
C ALA A 82 -1.48 -13.37 -4.49
N VAL A 83 -0.31 -14.00 -4.67
CA VAL A 83 -0.19 -15.24 -5.46
C VAL A 83 -1.05 -16.34 -4.88
N LEU A 84 -1.08 -16.52 -3.55
CA LEU A 84 -1.94 -17.54 -2.91
C LEU A 84 -3.42 -17.33 -3.23
N VAL A 85 -3.89 -16.08 -3.26
CA VAL A 85 -5.27 -15.74 -3.65
C VAL A 85 -5.52 -16.05 -5.12
N LEU A 86 -4.60 -15.65 -6.00
CA LEU A 86 -4.72 -15.88 -7.44
C LEU A 86 -4.76 -17.38 -7.77
N LEU A 87 -4.03 -18.21 -7.02
CA LEU A 87 -4.05 -19.67 -7.17
C LEU A 87 -5.41 -20.28 -6.79
N LEU A 88 -6.19 -19.62 -5.93
CA LEU A 88 -7.55 -20.02 -5.57
C LEU A 88 -8.59 -19.59 -6.63
N GLY A 89 -8.17 -18.90 -7.69
CA GLY A 89 -9.05 -18.38 -8.74
C GLY A 89 -9.79 -17.10 -8.35
N GLU A 90 -9.38 -16.46 -7.26
CA GLU A 90 -10.01 -15.25 -6.71
C GLU A 90 -9.21 -13.99 -7.06
N ILE A 91 -9.86 -12.83 -7.01
CA ILE A 91 -9.22 -11.51 -7.16
C ILE A 91 -9.46 -10.73 -5.86
N ASP A 92 -8.49 -10.74 -4.95
CA ASP A 92 -8.55 -10.00 -3.68
C ASP A 92 -7.86 -8.63 -3.83
N LEU A 93 -8.68 -7.58 -3.92
CA LEU A 93 -8.21 -6.20 -3.93
C LEU A 93 -7.99 -5.61 -2.53
N SER A 94 -8.44 -6.31 -1.49
CA SER A 94 -8.41 -5.83 -0.11
C SER A 94 -7.12 -6.14 0.62
N LEU A 95 -6.31 -7.07 0.12
CA LEU A 95 -5.03 -7.48 0.73
C LEU A 95 -4.17 -6.28 1.19
N ALA A 96 -3.96 -5.29 0.32
CA ALA A 96 -3.18 -4.10 0.64
C ALA A 96 -3.86 -3.20 1.69
N ALA A 97 -5.19 -3.02 1.59
CA ALA A 97 -5.96 -2.22 2.53
C ALA A 97 -5.98 -2.86 3.93
N VAL A 98 -6.12 -4.19 4.02
CA VAL A 98 -6.08 -4.94 5.27
C VAL A 98 -4.68 -4.87 5.89
N ALA A 99 -3.61 -5.06 5.10
CA ALA A 99 -2.23 -4.95 5.58
C ALA A 99 -1.94 -3.55 6.13
N TYR A 100 -2.41 -2.50 5.46
CA TYR A 100 -2.29 -1.13 5.93
C TYR A 100 -3.08 -0.90 7.22
N ALA A 101 -4.32 -1.40 7.30
CA ALA A 101 -5.15 -1.30 8.50
C ALA A 101 -4.50 -1.98 9.71
N CYS A 102 -3.98 -3.20 9.54
CA CYS A 102 -3.28 -3.92 10.60
C CYS A 102 -2.02 -3.17 11.05
N SER A 103 -1.24 -2.64 10.11
CA SER A 103 -0.03 -1.86 10.39
C SER A 103 -0.34 -0.58 11.16
N ALA A 104 -1.40 0.14 10.76
CA ALA A 104 -1.87 1.33 11.43
C ALA A 104 -2.38 1.05 12.84
N ILE A 105 -3.15 -0.02 13.05
CA ILE A 105 -3.60 -0.46 14.38
C ILE A 105 -2.38 -0.76 15.26
N MET A 106 -1.44 -1.57 14.77
CA MET A 106 -0.20 -1.91 15.49
C MET A 106 0.57 -0.66 15.91
N ALA A 107 0.81 0.26 14.96
CA ALA A 107 1.52 1.50 15.22
C ALA A 107 0.79 2.34 16.27
N THR A 108 -0.53 2.41 16.19
CA THR A 108 -1.32 3.25 17.09
C THR A 108 -1.39 2.71 18.50
N VAL A 109 -1.60 1.41 18.70
CA VAL A 109 -1.60 0.82 20.05
C VAL A 109 -0.19 0.82 20.67
N SER A 110 0.85 0.63 19.85
CA SER A 110 2.24 0.69 20.30
C SER A 110 2.63 2.12 20.72
N VAL A 111 2.38 3.12 19.87
CA VAL A 111 2.86 4.50 20.09
C VAL A 111 1.97 5.31 21.02
N TYR A 112 0.64 5.24 20.86
CA TYR A 112 -0.29 6.09 21.61
C TYR A 112 -0.85 5.44 22.87
N GLN A 113 -0.86 4.11 22.93
CA GLN A 113 -1.33 3.36 24.10
C GLN A 113 -0.20 2.69 24.88
N ASN A 114 1.06 2.79 24.43
CA ASN A 114 2.24 2.20 25.05
C ASN A 114 2.13 0.68 25.25
N TRP A 115 1.41 -0.02 24.37
CA TRP A 115 1.35 -1.48 24.41
C TRP A 115 2.72 -2.07 24.09
N ASN A 116 3.10 -3.16 24.76
CA ASN A 116 4.27 -3.94 24.38
C ASN A 116 4.08 -4.47 22.94
N ALA A 117 5.17 -4.52 22.17
CA ALA A 117 5.19 -5.00 20.79
C ALA A 117 4.45 -6.32 20.58
N GLY A 118 4.57 -7.28 21.51
CA GLY A 118 3.86 -8.56 21.42
C GLY A 118 2.32 -8.39 21.39
N TRP A 119 1.78 -7.56 22.27
CA TRP A 119 0.34 -7.26 22.31
C TRP A 119 -0.12 -6.45 21.10
N ALA A 120 0.72 -5.53 20.62
CA ALA A 120 0.43 -4.76 19.41
C ALA A 120 0.34 -5.66 18.17
N ILE A 121 1.24 -6.64 18.05
CA ILE A 121 1.22 -7.64 16.96
C ILE A 121 -0.05 -8.49 17.04
N LEU A 122 -0.40 -8.99 18.23
CA LEU A 122 -1.62 -9.79 18.41
C LEU A 122 -2.89 -8.99 18.07
N ALA A 123 -2.95 -7.72 18.44
CA ALA A 123 -4.07 -6.84 18.08
C ALA A 123 -4.18 -6.67 16.56
N ALA A 124 -3.06 -6.49 15.87
CA ALA A 124 -3.03 -6.35 14.41
C ALA A 124 -3.45 -7.64 13.70
N ILE A 125 -2.95 -8.79 14.15
CA ILE A 125 -3.35 -10.11 13.62
C ILE A 125 -4.85 -10.34 13.87
N GLY A 126 -5.34 -10.03 15.07
CA GLY A 126 -6.77 -10.14 15.41
C GLY A 126 -7.65 -9.28 14.51
N ALA A 127 -7.24 -8.03 14.26
CA ALA A 127 -7.96 -7.14 13.34
C ALA A 127 -7.98 -7.70 11.90
N GLY A 128 -6.84 -8.19 11.41
CA GLY A 128 -6.74 -8.83 10.10
C GLY A 128 -7.62 -10.07 9.97
N ALA A 129 -7.67 -10.90 11.01
CA ALA A 129 -8.54 -12.08 11.06
C ALA A 129 -10.03 -11.70 11.04
N VAL A 130 -10.43 -10.68 11.78
CA VAL A 130 -11.82 -10.18 11.77
C VAL A 130 -12.19 -9.65 10.38
N ILE A 131 -11.34 -8.85 9.76
CA ILE A 131 -11.59 -8.33 8.41
C ILE A 131 -11.67 -9.47 7.39
N GLY A 132 -10.74 -10.44 7.48
CA GLY A 132 -10.74 -11.64 6.63
C GLY A 132 -12.01 -12.48 6.81
N LEU A 133 -12.51 -12.63 8.03
CA LEU A 133 -13.78 -13.30 8.31
C LEU A 133 -14.97 -12.55 7.72
N ILE A 134 -14.99 -11.22 7.80
CA ILE A 134 -16.05 -10.40 7.19
C ILE A 134 -16.04 -10.60 5.68
N ASN A 135 -14.90 -10.41 5.01
CA ASN A 135 -14.78 -10.63 3.56
C ASN A 135 -15.16 -12.07 3.18
N GLY A 136 -14.64 -13.05 3.92
CA GLY A 136 -14.92 -14.47 3.71
C GLY A 136 -16.39 -14.82 3.91
N PHE A 137 -17.10 -14.17 4.84
CA PHE A 137 -18.53 -14.37 5.04
C PHE A 137 -19.33 -13.93 3.81
N PHE A 138 -19.07 -12.75 3.26
CA PHE A 138 -19.76 -12.26 2.06
C PHE A 138 -19.48 -13.13 0.83
N VAL A 139 -18.24 -13.61 0.69
CA VAL A 139 -17.86 -14.48 -0.43
C VAL A 139 -18.41 -15.90 -0.27
N ALA A 140 -18.11 -16.56 0.84
CA ALA A 140 -18.39 -17.98 1.03
C ALA A 140 -19.87 -18.27 1.38
N VAL A 141 -20.52 -17.39 2.15
CA VAL A 141 -21.91 -17.60 2.60
C VAL A 141 -22.89 -16.92 1.67
N LEU A 142 -22.68 -15.63 1.39
CA LEU A 142 -23.59 -14.83 0.57
C LEU A 142 -23.34 -14.98 -0.94
N ARG A 143 -22.27 -15.67 -1.35
CA ARG A 143 -21.91 -15.94 -2.76
C ARG A 143 -21.81 -14.67 -3.60
N VAL A 144 -21.42 -13.56 -2.97
CA VAL A 144 -21.15 -12.31 -3.67
C VAL A 144 -19.78 -12.43 -4.36
N PRO A 145 -19.62 -11.98 -5.62
CA PRO A 145 -18.33 -12.01 -6.29
C PRO A 145 -17.23 -11.29 -5.48
N SER A 146 -16.11 -11.97 -5.23
CA SER A 146 -15.03 -11.50 -4.35
C SER A 146 -14.41 -10.18 -4.77
N PHE A 147 -14.34 -9.89 -6.07
CA PHE A 147 -13.87 -8.60 -6.56
C PHE A 147 -14.70 -7.43 -6.00
N ILE A 148 -16.02 -7.57 -5.95
CA ILE A 148 -16.93 -6.52 -5.47
C ILE A 148 -16.79 -6.36 -3.95
N VAL A 149 -16.79 -7.49 -3.23
CA VAL A 149 -16.64 -7.49 -1.77
C VAL A 149 -15.31 -6.87 -1.36
N THR A 150 -14.22 -7.25 -2.01
CA THR A 150 -12.88 -6.78 -1.67
C THR A 150 -12.63 -5.34 -2.11
N LEU A 151 -13.16 -4.89 -3.25
CA LEU A 151 -13.11 -3.47 -3.65
C LEU A 151 -13.91 -2.57 -2.68
N ALA A 152 -15.16 -2.93 -2.39
CA ALA A 152 -15.99 -2.20 -1.45
C ALA A 152 -15.38 -2.22 -0.05
N GLY A 153 -14.87 -3.39 0.35
CA GLY A 153 -14.11 -3.60 1.57
C GLY A 153 -12.90 -2.66 1.65
N SER A 154 -12.05 -2.60 0.63
CA SER A 154 -10.88 -1.73 0.61
C SER A 154 -11.21 -0.27 0.92
N ILE A 155 -12.26 0.26 0.29
CA ILE A 155 -12.71 1.65 0.50
C ILE A 155 -13.30 1.80 1.90
N GLY A 156 -14.14 0.86 2.33
CA GLY A 156 -14.75 0.86 3.66
C GLY A 156 -13.73 0.78 4.79
N TYR A 157 -12.76 -0.14 4.71
CA TYR A 157 -11.69 -0.31 5.68
C TYR A 157 -10.76 0.89 5.71
N ALA A 158 -10.40 1.46 4.55
CA ALA A 158 -9.60 2.67 4.49
C ALA A 158 -10.30 3.85 5.16
N GLY A 159 -11.59 4.06 4.88
CA GLY A 159 -12.40 5.12 5.49
C GLY A 159 -12.56 4.93 7.00
N LEU A 160 -12.92 3.72 7.43
CA LEU A 160 -13.07 3.38 8.85
C LEU A 160 -11.76 3.59 9.61
N LEU A 161 -10.65 3.11 9.06
CA LEU A 161 -9.33 3.27 9.66
C LEU A 161 -8.96 4.76 9.80
N LEU A 162 -9.25 5.58 8.80
CA LEU A 162 -9.00 7.02 8.85
C LEU A 162 -9.75 7.69 9.99
N VAL A 163 -11.04 7.38 10.15
CA VAL A 163 -11.87 7.92 11.24
C VAL A 163 -11.35 7.47 12.60
N VAL A 164 -11.03 6.18 12.75
CA VAL A 164 -10.51 5.62 14.01
C VAL A 164 -9.17 6.25 14.36
N GLN A 165 -8.24 6.35 13.41
CA GLN A 165 -6.94 6.98 13.60
C GLN A 165 -7.07 8.43 14.05
N LEU A 166 -7.96 9.18 13.41
CA LEU A 166 -8.19 10.58 13.71
C LEU A 166 -8.71 10.78 15.13
N ILE A 167 -9.69 9.96 15.52
CA ILE A 167 -10.24 9.97 16.89
C ILE A 167 -9.16 9.59 17.91
N VAL A 168 -8.40 8.51 17.67
CA VAL A 168 -7.36 8.06 18.63
C VAL A 168 -6.24 9.08 18.78
N ALA A 169 -5.81 9.70 17.68
CA ALA A 169 -4.80 10.75 17.70
C ALA A 169 -5.27 11.97 18.50
N ASP A 170 -6.48 12.46 18.24
CA ASP A 170 -7.07 13.60 18.96
C ASP A 170 -7.28 13.28 20.44
N LEU A 171 -7.89 12.14 20.77
CA LEU A 171 -8.12 11.73 22.16
C LEU A 171 -6.80 11.60 22.93
N THR A 172 -5.74 11.10 22.28
CA THR A 172 -4.43 11.00 22.91
C THR A 172 -3.78 12.38 23.10
N ALA A 173 -3.96 13.29 22.15
CA ALA A 173 -3.49 14.67 22.28
C ALA A 173 -4.22 15.43 23.41
N ILE A 174 -5.54 15.27 23.50
CA ILE A 174 -6.39 15.84 24.56
C ILE A 174 -5.96 15.32 25.92
N ARG A 175 -5.87 14.00 26.09
CA ARG A 175 -5.46 13.35 27.34
C ARG A 175 -4.09 13.81 27.83
N LYS A 176 -3.12 14.01 26.93
CA LYS A 176 -1.78 14.51 27.29
C LYS A 176 -1.78 15.97 27.73
N ARG A 177 -2.68 16.79 27.20
CA ARG A 177 -2.77 18.24 27.51
C ARG A 177 -3.72 18.56 28.65
N HIS A 178 -4.63 17.64 29.00
CA HIS A 178 -5.62 17.88 30.03
C HIS A 178 -5.00 17.76 31.43
N LYS A 179 -4.89 18.90 32.13
CA LYS A 179 -4.68 18.95 33.58
C LYS A 179 -6.04 19.18 34.25
N ALA A 180 -6.34 18.42 35.30
CA ALA A 180 -7.60 18.55 36.03
C ALA A 180 -7.82 20.00 36.50
N GLY A 181 -8.98 20.57 36.20
CA GLY A 181 -9.36 21.94 36.56
C GLY A 181 -9.02 23.03 35.52
N TYR A 182 -8.31 22.72 34.43
CA TYR A 182 -8.05 23.68 33.35
C TYR A 182 -8.94 23.40 32.12
N PRO A 183 -9.69 24.40 31.62
CA PRO A 183 -10.42 24.28 30.36
C PRO A 183 -9.44 23.99 29.22
N ILE A 184 -9.81 23.04 28.36
CA ILE A 184 -9.00 22.71 27.17
C ILE A 184 -9.24 23.82 26.14
N PRO A 185 -8.20 24.57 25.73
CA PRO A 185 -8.36 25.57 24.68
C PRO A 185 -8.84 24.88 23.40
N ALA A 186 -9.92 25.38 22.79
CA ALA A 186 -10.45 24.84 21.55
C ALA A 186 -9.47 25.10 20.39
N ASP A 187 -8.56 24.16 20.16
CA ASP A 187 -7.55 24.22 19.12
C ASP A 187 -8.15 23.80 17.77
N SER A 188 -8.02 24.65 16.75
CA SER A 188 -8.46 24.36 15.39
C SER A 188 -7.71 23.23 14.70
N SER A 189 -6.56 22.80 15.25
CA SER A 189 -5.75 21.71 14.67
C SER A 189 -6.35 20.32 14.88
N GLN A 190 -7.20 20.15 15.91
CA GLN A 190 -7.79 18.84 16.23
C GLN A 190 -9.15 18.69 15.55
N PHE A 191 -9.36 17.54 14.94
CA PHE A 191 -10.56 17.23 14.18
C PHE A 191 -11.82 17.26 15.05
N LEU A 192 -11.77 16.72 16.27
CA LEU A 192 -12.92 16.71 17.19
C LEU A 192 -13.39 18.13 17.50
N PHE A 193 -12.50 19.09 17.66
CA PHE A 193 -12.87 20.50 17.86
C PHE A 193 -13.45 21.13 16.59
N ARG A 194 -12.93 20.77 15.40
CA ARG A 194 -13.52 21.22 14.13
C ARG A 194 -14.92 20.65 13.92
N ALA A 195 -15.12 19.37 14.21
CA ALA A 195 -16.42 18.70 14.12
C ALA A 195 -17.42 19.28 15.12
N ALA A 196 -17.01 19.48 16.39
CA ALA A 196 -17.83 20.11 17.41
C ALA A 196 -18.21 21.56 17.06
N ARG A 197 -17.25 22.34 16.53
CA ARG A 197 -17.50 23.72 16.09
C ARG A 197 -18.40 23.76 14.86
N ALA A 198 -18.21 22.87 13.88
CA ALA A 198 -19.08 22.76 12.72
C ALA A 198 -20.53 22.45 13.13
N HIS A 199 -20.72 21.52 14.07
CA HIS A 199 -22.04 21.20 14.61
C HIS A 199 -22.66 22.38 15.39
N ALA A 200 -21.86 23.12 16.16
CA ALA A 200 -22.31 24.31 16.88
C ALA A 200 -22.76 25.45 15.93
N HIS A 201 -22.06 25.66 14.82
CA HIS A 201 -22.47 26.62 13.80
C HIS A 201 -23.79 26.22 13.12
N GLN A 202 -23.99 24.92 12.87
CA GLN A 202 -25.25 24.40 12.32
C GLN A 202 -26.43 24.66 13.27
N LEU A 203 -26.24 24.51 14.58
CA LEU A 203 -27.28 24.80 15.58
C LEU A 203 -27.60 26.30 15.67
N GLN A 204 -26.60 27.17 15.48
CA GLN A 204 -26.86 28.61 15.40
C GLN A 204 -27.68 28.97 14.16
N GLU A 205 -27.36 28.43 12.98
CA GLU A 205 -28.16 28.65 11.77
C GLU A 205 -29.60 28.18 11.95
N ILE A 206 -29.82 27.00 12.53
CA ILE A 206 -31.17 26.47 12.80
C ILE A 206 -31.93 27.35 13.79
N SER A 207 -31.29 27.81 14.86
CA SER A 207 -31.92 28.72 15.83
C SER A 207 -32.30 30.06 15.23
N THR A 208 -31.48 30.61 14.31
CA THR A 208 -31.79 31.86 13.61
C THR A 208 -32.90 31.69 12.57
N ILE A 209 -33.06 30.49 12.00
CA ILE A 209 -34.14 30.18 11.07
C ILE A 209 -35.47 29.99 11.83
N GLU A 210 -35.45 29.32 12.99
CA GLU A 210 -36.64 29.16 13.83
C GLU A 210 -37.05 30.46 14.55
N LEU A 211 -36.09 31.30 14.97
CA LEU A 211 -36.36 32.61 15.57
C LEU A 211 -36.53 33.73 14.53
N GLY A 212 -36.32 33.43 13.24
CA GLY A 212 -36.53 34.35 12.12
C GLY A 212 -38.00 34.54 11.73
N HIS A 213 -38.91 33.75 12.30
CA HIS A 213 -40.37 33.93 12.18
C HIS A 213 -40.97 34.40 13.53
N GLY A 214 -40.73 35.67 13.86
CA GLY A 214 -41.63 36.45 14.73
C GLY A 214 -41.42 36.37 16.24
N LEU A 215 -40.48 37.14 16.77
CA LEU A 215 -40.75 37.85 18.02
C LEU A 215 -41.33 39.22 17.64
N PRO A 216 -42.53 39.59 18.14
CA PRO A 216 -43.08 40.93 17.95
C PRO A 216 -42.09 41.96 18.47
N ASP A 217 -41.74 42.95 17.64
CA ASP A 217 -40.96 44.10 18.09
C ASP A 217 -41.75 44.82 19.20
N PRO A 218 -41.25 44.86 20.45
CA PRO A 218 -41.93 45.55 21.54
C PRO A 218 -42.02 47.07 21.32
N ASN A 219 -41.35 47.62 20.29
CA ASN A 219 -41.42 49.03 19.92
C ASN A 219 -42.30 49.32 18.70
N ASN A 220 -42.89 48.32 18.04
CA ASN A 220 -43.83 48.57 16.94
C ASN A 220 -45.27 48.67 17.46
N GLY A 221 -45.50 49.69 18.29
CA GLY A 221 -46.82 50.23 18.56
C GLY A 221 -47.09 51.40 17.62
N ARG A 222 -47.54 51.12 16.39
CA ARG A 222 -48.26 52.02 15.49
C ARG A 222 -48.81 51.27 14.29
#